data_AF-A0A937N4P2-F1
#
_entry.id   AF-A0A937N4P2-F1
#
_cell.length_a   1.000
_cell.length_b   1.000
_cell.length_c   1.000
_cell.angle_alpha   90.00
_cell.angle_beta   90.00
_cell.angle_gamma   90.00
#
_symmetry.space_group_name_H-M   'P 1'
#
loop_
_entity.id
_entity.type
_entity.pdbx_description
1 polymer ?
#
loop_
_entity_poly.entity_id
_entity_poly.type
_entity_poly.pdbx_seq_one_letter_code
_entity_poly.pdbx_strand_id
1 'polypeptide(L)'
;MAASRASRRTSSSADYYPGCKRWYVRLHEKDGKEHEMPAHSKLEEHLDAYITAAVIAEDRKGPLFRTTYRRTKQLTANRMSQPDVWRMVRRRAKDAGIATPIGCHSFRATGIINYLRHGGTLQETMKMANHESARTTGLHDHSGDELTAEEGSGPQKLDHGRRETLAQNWGSR
;
A
#
# COMPACT_ATOMS: atom_id res chain seq x y z
N MET A 1 -10.15 13.57 -19.80
CA MET A 1 -9.12 12.81 -19.05
C MET A 1 -9.81 11.88 -18.08
N ALA A 2 -9.65 10.58 -18.29
CA ALA A 2 -10.46 9.53 -17.68
C ALA A 2 -10.19 9.38 -16.18
N ALA A 3 -11.21 9.66 -15.36
CA ALA A 3 -11.23 9.34 -13.95
C ALA A 3 -11.15 7.81 -13.78
N SER A 4 -9.98 7.37 -13.34
CA SER A 4 -9.65 5.96 -13.13
C SER A 4 -10.36 5.43 -11.89
N ARG A 5 -11.57 4.87 -12.05
CA ARG A 5 -12.20 4.03 -11.03
C ARG A 5 -11.24 2.88 -10.69
N ALA A 6 -10.85 2.78 -9.42
CA ALA A 6 -10.25 1.56 -8.89
C ALA A 6 -11.18 0.36 -9.21
N SER A 7 -10.61 -0.78 -9.59
CA SER A 7 -11.38 -2.01 -9.83
C SER A 7 -12.33 -2.26 -8.66
N ARG A 8 -13.62 -2.50 -8.95
CA ARG A 8 -14.65 -2.80 -7.94
C ARG A 8 -14.44 -4.16 -7.26
N ARG A 9 -13.44 -4.94 -7.69
CA ARG A 9 -13.15 -6.29 -7.19
C ARG A 9 -12.06 -6.20 -6.12
N THR A 10 -12.45 -6.26 -4.84
CA THR A 10 -11.48 -6.61 -3.79
C THR A 10 -11.18 -8.11 -3.87
N SER A 11 -10.12 -8.58 -3.20
CA SER A 11 -9.69 -9.98 -3.27
C SER A 11 -10.78 -10.96 -2.77
N SER A 12 -10.81 -12.13 -3.39
CA SER A 12 -11.52 -13.34 -2.96
C SER A 12 -10.62 -14.19 -2.06
N SER A 13 -11.19 -15.13 -1.30
CA SER A 13 -10.39 -16.03 -0.46
C SER A 13 -9.46 -16.92 -1.28
N ALA A 14 -9.81 -17.23 -2.54
CA ALA A 14 -8.96 -17.98 -3.47
C ALA A 14 -7.71 -17.20 -3.92
N ASP A 15 -7.71 -15.87 -3.84
CA ASP A 15 -6.57 -15.04 -4.24
C ASP A 15 -5.38 -15.14 -3.28
N TYR A 16 -5.55 -15.82 -2.14
CA TYR A 16 -4.48 -16.24 -1.25
C TYR A 16 -4.33 -17.76 -1.28
N TYR A 17 -3.17 -18.23 -1.77
CA TYR A 17 -2.92 -19.65 -2.06
C TYR A 17 -1.45 -20.03 -1.85
N PRO A 18 -1.17 -21.31 -1.53
CA PRO A 18 0.19 -21.79 -1.40
C PRO A 18 0.81 -22.02 -2.78
N GLY A 19 2.04 -21.56 -2.98
CA GLY A 19 2.97 -22.05 -4.00
C GLY A 19 3.94 -23.07 -3.38
N CYS A 20 4.74 -23.74 -4.21
CA CYS A 20 5.58 -24.88 -3.78
C CYS A 20 6.44 -24.65 -2.52
N LYS A 21 6.80 -23.40 -2.18
CA LYS A 21 7.58 -23.05 -0.97
C LYS A 21 7.12 -21.77 -0.26
N ARG A 22 6.14 -21.03 -0.78
CA ARG A 22 5.71 -19.71 -0.27
C ARG A 22 4.26 -19.45 -0.62
N TRP A 23 3.56 -18.68 0.20
CA TRP A 23 2.22 -18.19 -0.13
C TRP A 23 2.28 -17.02 -1.12
N TYR A 24 1.24 -16.91 -1.94
CA TYR A 24 1.08 -15.84 -2.92
C TYR A 24 -0.24 -15.11 -2.68
N VAL A 25 -0.22 -13.81 -2.98
CA VAL A 25 -1.40 -12.96 -3.04
C VAL A 25 -1.58 -12.49 -4.48
N ARG A 26 -2.76 -12.74 -5.02
CA ARG A 26 -3.20 -12.25 -6.33
C ARG A 26 -4.02 -10.97 -6.16
N LEU A 27 -3.57 -9.91 -6.81
CA LEU A 27 -4.23 -8.61 -6.81
C LEU A 27 -4.87 -8.38 -8.18
N HIS A 28 -6.15 -8.02 -8.15
CA HIS A 28 -6.94 -7.71 -9.35
C HIS A 28 -6.84 -6.21 -9.63
N GLU A 29 -6.11 -5.87 -10.68
CA GLU A 29 -5.82 -4.50 -11.04
C GLU A 29 -6.89 -3.90 -11.95
N LYS A 30 -6.74 -2.60 -12.19
CA LYS A 30 -7.55 -1.93 -13.20
C LYS A 30 -7.27 -2.55 -14.59
N ASP A 31 -8.30 -2.56 -15.43
CA ASP A 31 -8.29 -3.15 -16.77
C ASP A 31 -8.23 -4.68 -16.80
N GLY A 32 -8.47 -5.34 -15.66
CA GLY A 32 -8.54 -6.80 -15.57
C GLY A 32 -7.18 -7.49 -15.51
N LYS A 33 -6.09 -6.73 -15.37
CA LYS A 33 -4.74 -7.28 -15.17
C LYS A 33 -4.65 -7.94 -13.80
N GLU A 34 -3.93 -9.05 -13.72
CA GLU A 34 -3.62 -9.71 -12.45
C GLU A 34 -2.15 -9.47 -12.10
N HIS A 35 -1.91 -9.20 -10.83
CA HIS A 35 -0.57 -9.01 -10.29
C HIS A 35 -0.36 -9.94 -9.10
N GLU A 36 0.63 -10.83 -9.21
CA GLU A 36 0.93 -11.82 -8.18
C GLU A 36 2.19 -11.45 -7.42
N MET A 37 2.11 -11.48 -6.09
CA MET A 37 3.23 -11.18 -5.21
C MET A 37 3.40 -12.29 -4.16
N PRO A 38 4.64 -12.70 -3.86
CA PRO A 38 4.89 -13.58 -2.72
C PRO A 38 4.48 -12.85 -1.44
N ALA A 39 3.76 -13.55 -0.56
CA ALA A 39 3.41 -13.05 0.75
C ALA A 39 4.65 -13.06 1.66
N HIS A 40 4.85 -11.96 2.37
CA HIS A 40 5.80 -11.91 3.48
C HIS A 40 5.28 -12.75 4.65
N SER A 41 6.14 -13.37 5.45
CA SER A 41 5.74 -14.26 6.57
C SER A 41 4.74 -13.62 7.54
N LYS A 42 4.97 -12.36 7.93
CA LYS A 42 4.01 -11.58 8.75
C LYS A 42 2.64 -11.39 8.09
N LEU A 43 2.60 -11.25 6.77
CA LEU A 43 1.33 -11.13 6.05
C LEU A 43 0.59 -12.46 6.05
N GLU A 44 1.31 -13.56 5.84
CA GLU A 44 0.79 -14.93 5.97
C GLU A 44 0.18 -15.16 7.36
N GLU A 45 0.92 -14.88 8.42
CA GLU A 45 0.44 -15.02 9.81
C GLU A 45 -0.88 -14.25 10.04
N HIS A 46 -0.96 -13.00 9.58
CA HIS A 46 -2.15 -12.18 9.75
C HIS A 46 -3.33 -12.64 8.88
N LEU A 47 -3.08 -13.10 7.65
CA LEU A 47 -4.12 -13.60 6.77
C LEU A 47 -4.68 -14.93 7.26
N ASP A 48 -3.83 -15.85 7.70
CA ASP A 48 -4.22 -17.13 8.27
C ASP A 48 -5.08 -16.92 9.52
N ALA A 49 -4.59 -16.11 10.47
CA ALA A 49 -5.33 -15.79 11.68
C ALA A 49 -6.70 -15.17 11.37
N TYR A 50 -6.76 -14.29 10.37
CA TYR A 50 -8.02 -13.68 9.93
C TYR A 50 -8.96 -14.69 9.26
N ILE A 51 -8.47 -15.54 8.35
CA ILE A 51 -9.29 -16.54 7.65
C ILE A 51 -9.90 -17.54 8.64
N THR A 52 -9.10 -17.97 9.63
CA THR A 52 -9.55 -18.83 10.73
C THR A 52 -10.61 -18.13 11.58
N ALA A 53 -10.34 -16.91 12.04
CA ALA A 53 -11.29 -16.15 12.86
C ALA A 53 -12.58 -15.79 12.11
N ALA A 54 -12.50 -15.60 10.79
CA ALA A 54 -13.62 -15.30 9.93
C ALA A 54 -14.45 -16.53 9.55
N VAL A 55 -13.90 -17.74 9.74
CA VAL A 55 -14.52 -19.03 9.34
C VAL A 55 -14.84 -19.04 7.83
N ILE A 56 -13.86 -18.66 7.02
CA ILE A 56 -14.01 -18.52 5.55
C ILE A 56 -13.06 -19.39 4.74
N ALA A 57 -12.34 -20.31 5.39
CA ALA A 57 -11.38 -21.19 4.72
C ALA A 57 -12.03 -22.01 3.59
N GLU A 58 -13.24 -22.50 3.80
CA GLU A 58 -14.00 -23.29 2.82
C GLU A 58 -14.69 -22.43 1.76
N ASP A 59 -14.99 -21.16 2.05
CA ASP A 59 -15.61 -20.24 1.10
C ASP A 59 -14.55 -19.57 0.21
N ARG A 60 -13.99 -20.36 -0.70
CA ARG A 60 -12.93 -19.94 -1.62
C ARG A 60 -13.41 -18.88 -2.63
N LYS A 61 -14.70 -18.83 -2.96
CA LYS A 61 -15.27 -17.88 -3.94
C LYS A 61 -15.75 -16.58 -3.28
N GLY A 62 -15.98 -16.59 -1.97
CA GLY A 62 -16.41 -15.43 -1.21
C GLY A 62 -15.35 -14.33 -1.12
N PRO A 63 -15.75 -13.13 -0.66
CA PRO A 63 -14.81 -12.05 -0.40
C PRO A 63 -13.89 -12.41 0.77
N LEU A 64 -12.59 -12.16 0.59
CA LEU A 64 -11.60 -12.34 1.66
C LEU A 64 -11.92 -11.37 2.80
N PHE A 65 -11.97 -10.07 2.51
CA PHE A 65 -12.32 -9.06 3.50
C PHE A 65 -13.82 -8.78 3.53
N ARG A 66 -14.46 -9.14 4.66
CA ARG A 66 -15.90 -9.05 4.87
C ARG A 66 -16.28 -7.85 5.74
N THR A 67 -17.48 -7.33 5.51
CA THR A 67 -18.05 -6.29 6.38
C THR A 67 -18.56 -6.90 7.70
N THR A 68 -18.63 -6.07 8.75
CA THR A 68 -19.24 -6.46 10.03
C THR A 68 -20.69 -5.99 10.09
N TYR A 69 -21.55 -6.78 10.72
CA TYR A 69 -22.92 -6.37 10.98
C TYR A 69 -22.97 -5.36 12.14
N ARG A 70 -23.26 -4.09 11.83
CA ARG A 70 -23.40 -3.01 12.82
C ARG A 70 -22.23 -2.99 13.81
N ARG A 71 -22.50 -3.08 15.12
CA ARG A 71 -21.49 -3.13 16.19
C ARG A 71 -21.38 -4.51 16.84
N THR A 72 -21.90 -5.56 16.19
CA THR A 72 -21.96 -6.91 16.79
C THR A 72 -20.67 -7.70 16.62
N LYS A 73 -19.69 -7.18 15.86
CA LYS A 73 -18.44 -7.85 15.47
C LYS A 73 -18.64 -9.15 14.65
N GLN A 74 -19.87 -9.50 14.29
CA GLN A 74 -20.15 -10.62 13.40
C GLN A 74 -19.86 -10.23 11.95
N LEU A 75 -19.14 -11.09 11.23
CA LEU A 75 -18.87 -10.89 9.80
C LEU A 75 -20.08 -11.29 8.96
N THR A 76 -20.33 -10.53 7.90
CA THR A 76 -21.35 -10.85 6.89
C THR A 76 -20.69 -11.48 5.66
N ALA A 77 -21.49 -12.03 4.73
CA ALA A 77 -20.97 -12.47 3.43
C ALA A 77 -20.65 -11.30 2.46
N ASN A 78 -20.92 -10.05 2.86
CA ASN A 78 -20.75 -8.88 2.00
C ASN A 78 -19.29 -8.43 1.97
N ARG A 79 -18.84 -8.11 0.75
CA ARG A 79 -17.52 -7.56 0.46
C ARG A 79 -17.32 -6.19 1.11
N MET A 80 -16.15 -5.98 1.73
CA MET A 80 -15.76 -4.67 2.24
C MET A 80 -15.53 -3.66 1.10
N SER A 81 -16.11 -2.47 1.21
CA SER A 81 -15.94 -1.41 0.22
C SER A 81 -14.69 -0.56 0.50
N GLN A 82 -14.16 0.11 -0.54
CA GLN A 82 -13.03 1.03 -0.38
C GLN A 82 -13.31 2.16 0.64
N PRO A 83 -14.51 2.81 0.66
CA PRO A 83 -14.86 3.76 1.71
C PRO A 83 -14.81 3.17 3.13
N ASP A 84 -15.19 1.90 3.31
CA ASP A 84 -15.12 1.24 4.62
C ASP A 84 -13.67 1.05 5.07
N VAL A 85 -12.80 0.62 4.16
CA VAL A 85 -11.34 0.53 4.41
C VAL A 85 -10.78 1.89 4.81
N TRP A 86 -11.13 2.95 4.07
CA TRP A 86 -10.68 4.31 4.39
C TRP A 86 -11.10 4.75 5.80
N ARG A 87 -12.38 4.57 6.16
CA ARG A 87 -12.88 4.89 7.52
C ARG A 87 -12.17 4.05 8.59
N MET A 88 -11.91 2.77 8.31
CA MET A 88 -11.18 1.88 9.20
C MET A 88 -9.74 2.32 9.45
N VAL A 89 -9.04 2.78 8.42
CA VAL A 89 -7.67 3.28 8.56
C VAL A 89 -7.66 4.62 9.30
N ARG A 90 -8.57 5.54 8.96
CA ARG A 90 -8.66 6.85 9.64
C ARG A 90 -8.92 6.74 11.13
N ARG A 91 -9.76 5.79 11.55
CA ARG A 91 -9.98 5.51 12.98
C ARG A 91 -8.69 5.06 13.67
N ARG A 92 -7.98 4.07 13.10
CA ARG A 92 -6.71 3.58 13.67
C ARG A 92 -5.61 4.64 13.69
N ALA A 93 -5.55 5.49 12.66
CA ALA A 93 -4.62 6.62 12.62
C ALA A 93 -4.88 7.59 13.77
N LYS A 94 -6.17 7.91 14.04
CA LYS A 94 -6.56 8.74 15.18
C LYS A 94 -6.18 8.09 16.50
N ASP A 95 -6.46 6.80 16.68
CA ASP A 95 -6.14 6.06 17.90
C ASP A 95 -4.62 6.01 18.16
N ALA A 96 -3.82 6.03 17.08
CA ALA A 96 -2.35 6.09 17.14
C ALA A 96 -1.79 7.52 17.25
N GLY A 97 -2.63 8.55 17.38
CA GLY A 97 -2.19 9.95 17.48
C GLY A 97 -1.65 10.56 16.19
N ILE A 98 -1.89 9.94 15.03
CA ILE A 98 -1.41 10.42 13.73
C ILE A 98 -2.37 11.50 13.23
N ALA A 99 -1.95 12.77 13.34
CA ALA A 99 -2.74 13.93 12.90
C ALA A 99 -2.93 13.96 11.37
N THR A 100 -1.92 13.55 10.61
CA THR A 100 -1.93 13.58 9.14
C THR A 100 -2.92 12.57 8.56
N PRO A 101 -3.71 12.94 7.53
CA PRO A 101 -4.51 11.99 6.76
C PRO A 101 -3.68 10.91 6.07
N ILE A 102 -3.59 9.74 6.69
CA ILE A 102 -3.01 8.53 6.11
C ILE A 102 -4.08 7.56 5.61
N GLY A 103 -3.76 6.83 4.55
CA GLY A 103 -4.55 5.69 4.07
C GLY A 103 -3.77 4.75 3.17
N CYS A 104 -4.48 3.90 2.43
CA CYS A 104 -3.86 2.85 1.61
C CYS A 104 -2.83 3.38 0.61
N HIS A 105 -3.05 4.56 0.02
CA HIS A 105 -2.08 5.17 -0.89
C HIS A 105 -0.80 5.63 -0.16
N SER A 106 -0.94 6.24 1.02
CA SER A 106 0.20 6.62 1.88
C SER A 106 1.01 5.39 2.32
N PHE A 107 0.33 4.29 2.67
CA PHE A 107 0.98 3.03 3.02
C PHE A 107 1.75 2.43 1.84
N ARG A 108 1.18 2.48 0.62
CA ARG A 108 1.86 2.04 -0.59
C ARG A 108 3.15 2.84 -0.83
N ALA A 109 3.07 4.17 -0.77
CA ALA A 109 4.25 5.03 -0.93
C ALA A 109 5.31 4.73 0.15
N THR A 110 4.90 4.60 1.41
CA THR A 110 5.80 4.26 2.52
C THR A 110 6.46 2.90 2.34
N GLY A 111 5.72 1.90 1.84
CA GLY A 111 6.26 0.58 1.55
C GLY A 111 7.33 0.59 0.47
N ILE A 112 7.09 1.33 -0.63
CA ILE A 112 8.08 1.52 -1.70
C ILE A 112 9.34 2.21 -1.16
N ILE A 113 9.18 3.32 -0.45
CA ILE A 113 10.30 4.07 0.14
C ILE A 113 11.11 3.18 1.10
N ASN A 114 10.45 2.44 1.99
CA ASN A 114 11.14 1.55 2.93
C ASN A 114 11.88 0.43 2.20
N TYR A 115 11.29 -0.14 1.15
CA TYR A 115 11.96 -1.18 0.37
C TYR A 115 13.24 -0.66 -0.29
N LEU A 116 13.19 0.52 -0.92
CA LEU A 116 14.36 1.17 -1.51
C LEU A 116 15.43 1.50 -0.46
N ARG A 117 15.05 2.08 0.68
CA ARG A 117 15.96 2.41 1.80
C ARG A 117 16.68 1.20 2.40
N HIS A 118 16.10 0.00 2.26
CA HIS A 118 16.71 -1.23 2.76
C HIS A 118 17.41 -2.04 1.65
N GLY A 119 17.87 -1.37 0.59
CA GLY A 119 18.67 -1.98 -0.48
C GLY A 119 17.86 -2.67 -1.56
N GLY A 120 16.54 -2.45 -1.59
CA GLY A 120 15.69 -2.88 -2.70
C GLY A 120 16.07 -2.18 -4.00
N THR A 121 16.07 -2.89 -5.12
CA THR A 121 16.40 -2.30 -6.42
C THR A 121 15.18 -1.59 -7.01
N LEU A 122 15.42 -0.58 -7.86
CA LEU A 122 14.34 0.12 -8.57
C LEU A 122 13.50 -0.85 -9.43
N GLN A 123 14.14 -1.83 -10.07
CA GLN A 123 13.46 -2.83 -10.90
C GLN A 123 12.53 -3.73 -10.08
N GLU A 124 12.98 -4.25 -8.95
CA GLU A 124 12.14 -5.07 -8.07
C GLU A 124 11.02 -4.23 -7.41
N THR A 125 11.31 -2.97 -7.11
CA THR A 125 10.30 -2.02 -6.61
C THR A 125 9.22 -1.75 -7.65
N MET A 126 9.60 -1.52 -8.91
CA MET A 126 8.66 -1.34 -10.01
C MET A 126 7.78 -2.57 -10.20
N LYS A 127 8.38 -3.75 -10.12
CA LYS A 127 7.66 -5.02 -10.19
C LYS A 127 6.66 -5.13 -9.03
N MET A 128 7.09 -4.93 -7.78
CA MET A 128 6.25 -4.95 -6.59
C MET A 128 5.12 -3.93 -6.62
N ALA A 129 5.40 -2.73 -7.15
CA ALA A 129 4.44 -1.66 -7.29
C ALA A 129 3.68 -1.72 -8.63
N ASN A 130 3.86 -2.76 -9.43
CA ASN A 130 3.22 -2.93 -10.74
C ASN A 130 3.24 -1.64 -11.59
N HIS A 131 4.38 -0.95 -11.59
CA HIS A 131 4.58 0.32 -12.29
C HIS A 131 5.10 0.06 -13.71
N GLU A 132 4.35 0.51 -14.73
CA GLU A 132 4.75 0.39 -16.14
C GLU A 132 5.92 1.31 -16.52
N SER A 133 6.22 2.32 -15.71
CA SER A 133 7.29 3.29 -15.96
C SER A 133 8.18 3.48 -14.74
N ALA A 134 9.49 3.61 -14.98
CA ALA A 134 10.45 3.95 -13.94
C ALA A 134 10.17 5.32 -13.31
N ARG A 135 9.52 6.25 -14.03
CA ARG A 135 9.21 7.59 -13.55
C ARG A 135 8.32 7.60 -12.29
N THR A 136 7.39 6.65 -12.16
CA THR A 136 6.49 6.58 -10.99
C THR A 136 7.16 5.98 -9.75
N THR A 137 8.27 5.29 -9.93
CA THR A 137 9.06 4.70 -8.82
C THR A 137 10.28 5.56 -8.47
N GLY A 138 10.87 6.22 -9.46
CA GLY A 138 12.03 7.11 -9.27
C GLY A 138 11.74 8.32 -8.37
N LEU A 139 10.47 8.70 -8.19
CA LEU A 139 10.07 9.71 -7.19
C LEU A 139 10.34 9.28 -5.74
N HIS A 140 10.60 7.99 -5.51
CA HIS A 140 10.87 7.41 -4.19
C HIS A 140 12.32 6.95 -4.02
N ASP A 141 13.13 7.06 -5.07
CA ASP A 141 14.52 6.65 -5.09
C ASP A 141 15.41 7.80 -4.61
N HIS A 142 15.80 7.75 -3.34
CA HIS A 142 16.70 8.72 -2.70
C HIS A 142 18.12 8.17 -2.55
N SER A 143 18.50 7.13 -3.28
CA SER A 143 19.81 6.47 -3.17
C SER A 143 21.01 7.41 -3.39
N GLY A 144 20.78 8.58 -3.98
CA GLY A 144 21.79 9.64 -4.15
C GLY A 144 21.77 10.75 -3.09
N ASP A 145 20.79 10.79 -2.18
CA ASP A 145 20.65 11.86 -1.18
C ASP A 145 21.46 11.59 0.11
N GLU A 146 21.99 10.38 0.32
CA GLU A 146 22.76 9.99 1.52
C GLU A 146 24.29 10.19 1.40
N LEU A 147 24.79 10.93 0.40
CA LEU A 147 26.21 11.27 0.29
C LEU A 147 26.43 12.79 0.28
N THR A 148 26.50 13.38 1.48
CA THR A 148 27.43 14.46 1.92
C THR A 148 26.94 15.07 3.25
N ALA A 149 27.27 14.45 4.38
CA ALA A 149 27.18 15.10 5.70
C ALA A 149 28.56 15.36 6.35
N GLU A 150 29.65 14.96 5.70
CA GLU A 150 31.01 14.98 6.27
C GLU A 150 32.04 15.43 5.19
N GLU A 151 31.81 16.55 4.50
CA GLU A 151 32.91 17.33 3.90
C GLU A 151 32.42 18.74 3.52
N GLY A 152 32.83 19.77 4.26
CA GLY A 152 32.40 21.14 3.97
C GLY A 152 32.68 22.19 5.04
N SER A 153 33.83 22.13 5.72
CA SER A 153 34.35 23.29 6.46
C SER A 153 34.93 24.30 5.45
N GLY A 154 34.12 25.24 4.99
CA GLY A 154 34.58 26.38 4.21
C GLY A 154 33.44 27.38 3.96
N PRO A 155 33.60 28.68 4.29
CA PRO A 155 32.51 29.64 4.15
C PRO A 155 32.41 30.07 2.69
N GLN A 156 31.20 30.20 2.14
CA GLN A 156 30.78 31.39 1.37
C GLN A 156 29.34 31.34 0.82
N LYS A 157 28.67 32.47 1.05
CA LYS A 157 27.73 33.21 0.20
C LYS A 157 26.29 32.70 0.08
N LEU A 158 25.42 33.52 0.68
CA LEU A 158 24.00 33.68 0.43
C LEU A 158 23.67 33.71 -1.07
N ASP A 159 22.82 32.80 -1.52
CA ASP A 159 21.97 32.99 -2.70
C ASP A 159 20.50 32.91 -2.28
N HIS A 160 19.77 33.96 -2.62
CA HIS A 160 18.35 34.12 -2.35
C HIS A 160 17.56 33.46 -3.48
N GLY A 161 16.95 32.30 -3.23
CA GLY A 161 15.94 31.79 -4.17
C GLY A 161 15.46 30.36 -3.88
N ARG A 162 14.14 30.23 -3.65
CA ARG A 162 13.34 29.00 -3.55
C ARG A 162 13.36 28.26 -2.21
N ARG A 163 12.60 28.82 -1.28
CA ARG A 163 11.73 28.03 -0.39
C ARG A 163 10.29 28.48 -0.67
N GLU A 164 9.34 27.56 -0.49
CA GLU A 164 7.94 27.58 -1.00
C GLU A 164 7.90 27.07 -2.45
N THR A 165 7.33 25.91 -2.81
CA THR A 165 6.03 25.34 -2.43
C THR A 165 6.00 23.82 -2.68
N LEU A 166 5.79 23.01 -1.65
CA LEU A 166 5.42 21.58 -1.80
C LEU A 166 4.18 21.25 -0.94
N ALA A 167 3.19 22.14 -0.97
CA ALA A 167 1.91 21.98 -0.25
C ALA A 167 0.67 22.17 -1.15
N GLN A 168 0.79 22.10 -2.46
CA GLN A 168 -0.32 22.40 -3.37
C GLN A 168 -0.45 21.33 -4.46
N ASN A 169 -1.08 20.19 -4.13
CA ASN A 169 -1.93 19.47 -5.09
C ASN A 169 -2.80 18.34 -4.48
N TRP A 170 -3.33 18.55 -3.27
CA TRP A 170 -4.27 17.59 -2.66
C TRP A 170 -5.66 18.18 -2.48
N GLY A 171 -6.20 18.73 -3.57
CA GLY A 171 -7.56 19.23 -3.61
C GLY A 171 -8.01 19.51 -5.03
N SER A 172 -8.49 18.48 -5.73
CA SER A 172 -9.57 18.58 -6.73
C SER A 172 -9.83 17.24 -7.42
N ARG A 173 -11.11 16.83 -7.34
CA ARG A 173 -11.84 15.81 -8.13
C ARG A 173 -11.90 14.39 -7.57
#